data_AF-A0A419KNZ5-F1
#
_entry.id   AF-A0A419KNZ5-F1
#
_cell.length_a   1.000
_cell.length_b   1.000
_cell.length_c   1.000
_cell.angle_alpha   90.00
_cell.angle_beta   90.00
_cell.angle_gamma   90.00
#
_symmetry.space_group_name_H-M   'P 1'
#
loop_
_entity.id
_entity.type
_entity.pdbx_description
1 polymer ?
#
loop_
_entity_poly.entity_id
_entity_poly.type
_entity_poly.pdbx_seq_one_letter_code
_entity_poly.pdbx_strand_id
1 'polypeptide(L)' 'MKQIGAIHTPYKRTKEVPYQSSSSEEVCEIEVFMEYGSGLKDTDIRPYAP' A
#
# COMPACT_ATOMS: atom_id res chain seq x y z
N MET A 1 -5.95 5.74 17.32
CA MET A 1 -5.46 5.96 15.95
C MET A 1 -6.59 5.59 14.99
N LYS A 2 -6.83 6.37 13.93
CA LYS A 2 -7.84 6.07 12.90
C LYS A 2 -7.14 5.54 11.66
N GLN A 3 -7.66 4.47 11.07
CA GLN A 3 -7.15 3.89 9.83
C GLN A 3 -7.41 4.84 8.66
N ILE A 4 -6.44 4.99 7.76
CA ILE A 4 -6.52 5.93 6.62
C ILE A 4 -6.54 5.24 5.25
N GLY A 5 -6.47 3.91 5.24
CA GLY A 5 -6.26 3.13 4.03
C GLY A 5 -6.03 1.64 4.29
N ALA A 6 -5.70 0.91 3.23
CA ALA A 6 -5.35 -0.50 3.24
C ALA A 6 -4.08 -0.75 2.43
N ILE A 7 -3.34 -1.81 2.77
CA ILE A 7 -2.17 -2.26 2.02
C ILE A 7 -2.53 -3.59 1.36
N HIS A 8 -2.41 -3.64 0.04
CA HIS A 8 -2.58 -4.85 -0.76
C HIS A 8 -1.20 -5.43 -1.05
N THR A 9 -0.96 -6.65 -0.60
CA THR A 9 0.33 -7.34 -0.72
C THR A 9 0.13 -8.76 -1.24
N PRO A 10 1.16 -9.38 -1.86
CA PRO A 10 1.09 -10.78 -2.28
C PRO A 10 1.11 -11.76 -1.09
N TYR A 11 1.48 -11.30 0.12
CA TYR A 11 1.63 -12.13 1.30
C TYR A 11 0.28 -12.38 1.99
N LYS A 12 -0.18 -13.63 1.97
CA LYS A 12 -1.47 -14.01 2.57
C LYS A 12 -1.33 -14.49 4.01
N ARG A 13 -0.12 -14.91 4.41
CA ARG A 13 0.21 -15.44 5.73
C ARG A 13 1.48 -14.80 6.25
N THR A 14 1.57 -14.64 7.56
CA THR A 14 2.73 -14.02 8.22
C THR A 14 4.06 -14.69 7.89
N LYS A 15 4.07 -16.02 7.71
CA LYS A 15 5.28 -16.79 7.36
C LYS A 15 5.84 -16.51 5.96
N GLU A 16 5.05 -15.87 5.10
CA GLU A 16 5.44 -15.51 3.73
C GLU A 16 6.08 -14.12 3.69
N VAL A 17 5.86 -13.31 4.72
CA VAL A 17 6.35 -11.93 4.80
C VAL A 17 7.86 -11.96 5.08
N PRO A 18 8.68 -11.25 4.30
CA PRO A 18 10.10 -11.14 4.58
C PRO A 18 10.32 -10.37 5.89
N TYR A 19 11.33 -10.78 6.67
CA TYR A 19 11.72 -10.05 7.88
C TYR A 19 12.11 -8.60 7.58
N GLN A 20 12.75 -8.35 6.43
CA GLN A 20 13.03 -7.03 5.90
C GLN A 20 12.68 -7.00 4.41
N SER A 21 11.77 -6.12 4.01
CA SER A 21 11.27 -6.02 2.63
C SER A 21 12.22 -5.30 1.68
N SER A 22 13.31 -4.70 2.16
CA SER A 22 14.27 -3.96 1.33
C SER A 22 14.94 -4.81 0.26
N SER A 23 15.02 -6.13 0.47
CA SER A 23 15.57 -7.08 -0.49
C SER A 23 14.50 -7.80 -1.32
N SER A 24 13.23 -7.42 -1.18
CA SER A 24 12.11 -8.01 -1.93
C SER A 24 11.88 -7.21 -3.21
N GLU A 25 11.63 -7.90 -4.32
CA GLU A 25 11.24 -7.30 -5.60
C GLU A 25 9.71 -7.15 -5.74
N GLU A 26 8.94 -7.58 -4.74
CA GLU A 26 7.48 -7.56 -4.78
C GLU A 26 6.94 -6.13 -4.66
N VAL A 27 6.05 -5.77 -5.58
CA VAL A 27 5.32 -4.48 -5.55
C VAL A 27 4.05 -4.64 -4.73
N CYS A 28 3.82 -3.70 -3.81
CA CYS A 28 2.59 -3.61 -3.02
C CYS A 28 1.84 -2.34 -3.37
N GLU A 29 0.52 -2.35 -3.16
CA GLU A 29 -0.33 -1.21 -3.42
C GLU A 29 -0.85 -0.63 -2.09
N ILE A 30 -0.89 0.69 -2.01
CA ILE A 30 -1.46 1.41 -0.87
C ILE A 30 -2.73 2.09 -1.34
N GLU A 31 -3.85 1.64 -0.80
CA GLU A 31 -5.15 2.28 -0.98
C GLU A 31 -5.34 3.33 0.13
N VAL A 32 -5.65 4.56 -0.25
CA VAL A 32 -5.97 5.64 0.70
C VAL A 32 -7.45 5.97 0.60
N PHE A 33 -8.14 6.00 1.75
CA PHE A 33 -9.57 6.29 1.77
C PHE A 33 -9.83 7.72 1.25
N MET A 34 -10.94 7.89 0.53
CA MET A 34 -11.25 9.15 -0.17
C MET A 34 -11.23 10.37 0.77
N GLU A 35 -11.64 10.23 2.03
CA GLU A 35 -11.62 11.31 3.03
C GLU A 35 -10.21 11.87 3.31
N TYR A 36 -9.16 11.11 2.99
CA TYR A 36 -7.75 11.49 3.13
C TYR A 36 -7.04 11.79 1.81
N GLY A 37 -7.73 11.64 0.67
CA GLY A 37 -7.11 11.77 -0.66
C GLY A 37 -6.48 13.13 -0.93
N SER A 38 -7.00 14.21 -0.33
CA SER A 38 -6.42 15.55 -0.44
C SER A 38 -4.97 15.64 0.07
N GLY A 39 -4.57 14.77 0.99
CA GLY A 39 -3.21 14.69 1.50
C GLY A 39 -2.18 14.14 0.49
N LEU A 40 -2.64 13.55 -0.62
CA LEU A 40 -1.77 12.98 -1.66
C LEU A 40 -1.55 13.92 -2.85
N LYS A 41 -2.04 15.16 -2.80
CA LYS A 41 -2.08 16.10 -3.94
C LYS A 41 -0.74 16.27 -4.66
N ASP A 42 0.36 16.26 -3.92
CA ASP A 42 1.71 16.50 -4.46
C ASP A 42 2.50 15.19 -4.70
N THR A 43 1.84 14.03 -4.56
CA THR A 43 2.42 12.72 -4.85
C THR A 43 2.05 12.30 -6.26
N ASP A 44 3.00 11.72 -7.00
CA ASP A 44 2.72 11.08 -8.28
C ASP A 44 1.96 9.77 -8.04
N ILE A 45 0.64 9.83 -8.17
CA ILE A 45 -0.25 8.69 -7.99
C ILE A 45 -0.54 8.04 -9.34
N ARG A 46 -0.23 6.74 -9.47
CA ARG A 46 -0.79 5.95 -10.57
C ARG A 46 -2.24 5.59 -10.24
N PRO A 47 -3.22 5.98 -11.07
CA PRO A 47 -4.59 5.53 -10.87
C PRO A 47 -4.65 4.01 -11.04
N TYR A 48 -5.40 3.36 -10.14
CA TYR A 48 -5.65 1.91 -10.20
C TYR A 48 -6.30 1.54 -11.55
N ALA A 49 -5.69 0.58 -12.25
CA ALA A 49 -6.25 -0.01 -13.46
C ALA A 49 -6.74 -1.44 -13.10
N PRO A 50 -8.06 -1.69 -13.13
CA PRO A 50 -8.62 -3.01 -12.83
C PRO A 50 -8.27 -4.08 -13.86
#